data_AF-A0A844GG50-F1
#
_entry.id   AF-A0A844GG50-F1
#
_cell.length_a   1.000
_cell.length_b   1.000
_cell.length_c   1.000
_cell.angle_alpha   90.00
_cell.angle_beta   90.00
_cell.angle_gamma   90.00
#
_symmetry.space_group_name_H-M   'P 1'
#
loop_
_entity.id
_entity.type
_entity.pdbx_description
1 polymer ?
#
loop_
_entity_poly.entity_id
_entity_poly.type
_entity_poly.pdbx_seq_one_letter_code
_entity_poly.pdbx_strand_id
1 'polypeptide(L)'
;MSNSMGSVSANGITSSYLYGSENVPVDWLDGKRRDFSPVETRIPVRDYMATVGRFVNASFFPVIEKFLNPSFQNSYQIPPGEYNKEQIYAIFGINSIDKKIVVQQQWQYDDGKDNFLERAYVWNTVAFQLVGDVRFVVDSNGNRYIKNLGITPYSNDNNNENFDLVAGDGFGSLVNGVLEPIIDPSGLGKKVTIVFDGKVGLNPIYEYADYARDLSSRAAPDFTLALKIANLGLSFTDKLFQDGITRTLYHNKPIIFGTSSGEAIVMTQTVTGVDLSSHRQLGAYVKNGIVYDAGAGSDVVTGTDNADIAFGRDGNDVIDLGLGDDILDGGDGRDSLYGNLGFDIYKTDKLDTIQDSDGRGKVFLGKEVLTGGVHSKDDPAGVYKSKDGRFTYVLVGDKLTVNNGLVIDKYKNHDPGIHLLEEDPPLPPGPNMGKAEPITSPIVIDLDGDGVETVGIGAHYFDHNKDGLQEQTAWVGADDGLLVRDLNGDGQINNGGELFGSNTLAADGSAAVNGFRALASFDDNGDGKIDAADKIFDDLRLWRDANEDGATDDGELMTLAQAGIKAINTAYTDTNSLDANGNTLGQASGYP
;
A
#
# COMPACT_ATOMS: atom_id res chain seq x y z
N MET A 1 9.48 24.82 -15.03
CA MET A 1 10.32 24.69 -16.24
C MET A 1 9.55 23.79 -17.20
N SER A 2 9.26 24.28 -18.40
CA SER A 2 8.22 23.72 -19.28
C SER A 2 8.57 22.33 -19.81
N ASN A 3 7.67 21.36 -19.58
CA ASN A 3 7.61 20.09 -20.30
C ASN A 3 7.57 20.36 -21.81
N SER A 4 8.64 20.02 -22.53
CA SER A 4 8.59 19.92 -23.98
C SER A 4 7.86 18.64 -24.35
N MET A 5 6.61 18.77 -24.80
CA MET A 5 5.95 17.75 -25.63
C MET A 5 6.88 17.42 -26.81
N GLY A 6 7.42 16.20 -26.86
CA GLY A 6 8.28 15.76 -27.97
C GLY A 6 9.31 14.66 -27.68
N SER A 7 9.56 14.26 -26.43
CA SER A 7 10.47 13.15 -26.10
C SER A 7 9.85 12.19 -25.09
N VAL A 8 9.73 10.92 -25.45
CA VAL A 8 9.48 9.84 -24.49
C VAL A 8 10.57 9.89 -23.42
N SER A 9 10.17 10.19 -22.18
CA SER A 9 11.08 10.22 -21.04
C SER A 9 11.29 8.82 -20.48
N ALA A 10 12.39 8.63 -19.77
CA ALA A 10 12.64 7.45 -18.95
C ALA A 10 11.44 7.11 -18.07
N ASN A 11 11.00 8.07 -17.25
CA ASN A 11 9.92 7.83 -16.29
C ASN A 11 8.61 7.47 -17.01
N GLY A 12 8.28 8.18 -18.10
CA GLY A 12 7.04 7.93 -18.85
C GLY A 12 7.03 6.56 -19.53
N ILE A 13 8.16 6.15 -20.14
CA ILE A 13 8.24 4.85 -20.80
C ILE A 13 8.30 3.71 -19.79
N THR A 14 9.04 3.85 -18.69
CA THR A 14 9.09 2.84 -17.63
C THR A 14 7.73 2.69 -16.95
N SER A 15 7.01 3.79 -16.71
CA SER A 15 5.63 3.73 -16.20
C SER A 15 4.70 3.03 -17.20
N SER A 16 4.81 3.35 -18.49
CA SER A 16 4.01 2.70 -19.52
C SER A 16 4.33 1.20 -19.63
N TYR A 17 5.59 0.83 -19.45
CA TYR A 17 6.06 -0.56 -19.41
C TYR A 17 5.47 -1.31 -18.21
N LEU A 18 5.54 -0.77 -16.99
CA LEU A 18 5.05 -1.45 -15.80
C LEU A 18 3.52 -1.39 -15.64
N TYR A 19 2.89 -0.28 -16.03
CA TYR A 19 1.50 0.04 -15.66
C TYR A 19 0.55 0.18 -16.85
N GLY A 20 1.07 0.24 -18.07
CA GLY A 20 0.29 0.57 -19.25
C GLY A 20 -0.17 2.04 -19.31
N SER A 21 0.41 2.90 -18.49
CA SER A 21 0.14 4.34 -18.48
C SER A 21 1.40 5.12 -18.10
N GLU A 22 1.52 6.36 -18.57
CA GLU A 22 2.58 7.27 -18.14
C GLU A 22 2.45 7.69 -16.66
N ASN A 23 1.29 7.47 -16.05
CA ASN A 23 1.03 7.79 -14.65
C ASN A 23 1.21 6.56 -13.75
N VAL A 24 1.93 6.74 -12.64
CA VAL A 24 2.03 5.73 -11.59
C VAL A 24 0.66 5.55 -10.91
N PRO A 25 0.20 4.30 -10.67
CA PRO A 25 -1.02 4.05 -9.92
C PRO A 25 -0.99 4.69 -8.53
N VAL A 26 -2.10 5.31 -8.13
CA VAL A 26 -2.25 5.90 -6.77
C VAL A 26 -2.54 4.81 -5.73
N ASP A 27 -3.21 3.74 -6.15
CA ASP A 27 -3.47 2.56 -5.34
C ASP A 27 -3.10 1.32 -6.18
N TRP A 28 -2.11 0.58 -5.69
CA TRP A 28 -1.58 -0.63 -6.32
C TRP A 28 -2.57 -1.78 -6.33
N LEU A 29 -3.54 -1.75 -5.40
CA LEU A 29 -4.42 -2.87 -5.11
C LEU A 29 -5.89 -2.56 -5.45
N ASP A 30 -6.18 -1.35 -5.94
CA ASP A 30 -7.50 -0.93 -6.43
C ASP A 30 -7.88 -1.70 -7.69
N GLY A 31 -8.40 -2.92 -7.48
CA GLY A 31 -9.45 -3.66 -8.23
C GLY A 31 -9.39 -3.76 -9.75
N LYS A 32 -8.43 -3.12 -10.42
CA LYS A 32 -8.25 -3.15 -11.86
C LYS A 32 -7.46 -4.39 -12.16
N ARG A 33 -8.15 -5.38 -12.76
CA ARG A 33 -7.53 -6.48 -13.48
C ARG A 33 -6.33 -5.96 -14.26
N ARG A 34 -5.18 -6.61 -14.10
CA ARG A 34 -3.96 -6.22 -14.79
C ARG A 34 -4.21 -6.32 -16.29
N ASP A 35 -4.32 -5.16 -16.94
CA ASP A 35 -4.60 -5.09 -18.37
C ASP A 35 -3.32 -5.38 -19.15
N PHE A 36 -3.16 -6.59 -19.68
CA PHE A 36 -2.02 -6.98 -20.52
C PHE A 36 -2.14 -6.47 -21.97
N SER A 37 -3.09 -5.59 -22.28
CA SER A 37 -3.24 -5.05 -23.62
C SER A 37 -1.97 -4.32 -24.08
N PRO A 38 -1.63 -4.41 -25.38
CA PRO A 38 -0.50 -3.67 -25.93
C PRO A 38 -0.62 -2.17 -25.67
N VAL A 39 0.49 -1.56 -25.27
CA VAL A 39 0.58 -0.12 -24.98
C VAL A 39 1.27 0.54 -26.15
N GLU A 40 0.71 1.65 -26.65
CA GLU A 40 1.30 2.43 -27.74
C GLU A 40 1.59 3.86 -27.28
N THR A 41 2.75 4.38 -27.67
CA THR A 41 3.06 5.82 -27.58
C THR A 41 3.41 6.37 -28.95
N ARG A 42 3.01 7.62 -29.23
CA ARG A 42 3.18 8.28 -30.52
C ARG A 42 4.15 9.43 -30.44
N ILE A 43 5.07 9.48 -31.39
CA ILE A 43 6.16 10.45 -31.40
C ILE A 43 6.26 11.08 -32.78
N PRO A 44 6.22 12.42 -32.88
CA PRO A 44 6.46 13.10 -34.14
C PRO A 44 7.86 12.77 -34.65
N VAL A 45 7.94 12.21 -35.87
CA VAL A 45 9.20 11.79 -36.49
C VAL A 45 10.21 12.94 -36.58
N ARG A 46 9.71 14.18 -36.78
CA ARG A 46 10.54 15.37 -36.83
C ARG A 46 11.27 15.62 -35.49
N ASP A 47 10.57 15.45 -34.38
CA ASP A 47 11.12 15.72 -33.05
C ASP A 47 12.11 14.63 -32.65
N TYR A 48 11.78 13.38 -32.98
CA TYR A 48 12.70 12.26 -32.83
C TYR A 48 14.00 12.48 -33.60
N MET A 49 13.92 12.81 -34.90
CA MET A 49 15.11 13.01 -35.74
C MET A 49 15.94 14.23 -35.32
N ALA A 50 15.31 15.27 -34.74
CA ALA A 50 16.01 16.44 -34.22
C ALA A 50 16.73 16.16 -32.88
N THR A 51 16.28 15.14 -32.14
CA THR A 51 16.79 14.80 -30.81
C THR A 51 17.54 13.48 -30.85
N VAL A 52 16.87 12.35 -30.65
CA VAL A 52 17.46 11.02 -30.52
C VAL A 52 18.11 10.56 -31.83
N GLY A 53 17.40 10.70 -32.95
CA GLY A 53 17.86 10.28 -34.28
C GLY A 53 18.94 11.17 -34.91
N ARG A 54 19.47 12.17 -34.18
CA ARG A 54 20.43 13.17 -34.71
C ARG A 54 21.76 12.59 -35.20
N PHE A 55 22.09 11.36 -34.82
CA PHE A 55 23.37 10.72 -35.16
C PHE A 55 23.36 10.00 -36.51
N VAL A 56 22.18 9.74 -37.10
CA VAL A 56 22.09 9.17 -38.46
C VAL A 56 22.00 10.28 -39.49
N ASN A 57 22.78 10.13 -40.57
CA ASN A 57 22.71 11.00 -41.74
C ASN A 57 22.81 10.17 -43.03
N ALA A 58 22.74 10.82 -44.19
CA ALA A 58 22.65 10.12 -45.46
C ALA A 58 23.93 9.34 -45.83
N SER A 59 25.09 9.70 -45.26
CA SER A 59 26.34 9.00 -45.48
C SER A 59 26.37 7.58 -44.89
N PHE A 60 25.45 7.23 -43.99
CA PHE A 60 25.34 5.88 -43.45
C PHE A 60 24.71 4.89 -44.43
N PHE A 61 23.99 5.36 -45.46
CA PHE A 61 23.25 4.50 -46.37
C PHE A 61 24.13 4.02 -47.54
N PRO A 62 24.41 2.71 -47.68
CA PRO A 62 25.28 2.20 -48.74
C PRO A 62 24.78 2.54 -50.15
N VAL A 63 23.46 2.67 -50.34
CA VAL A 63 22.86 3.05 -51.62
C VAL A 63 23.23 4.48 -52.03
N ILE A 64 23.34 5.40 -51.06
CA ILE A 64 23.67 6.81 -51.31
C ILE A 64 25.15 6.93 -51.66
N GLU A 65 26.01 6.22 -50.93
CA GLU A 65 27.44 6.14 -51.24
C GLU A 65 27.66 5.62 -52.67
N LYS A 66 27.09 4.45 -53.01
CA LYS A 66 27.24 3.85 -54.34
C LYS A 66 26.70 4.76 -55.46
N PHE A 67 25.67 5.54 -55.17
CA PHE A 67 25.07 6.44 -56.16
C PHE A 67 25.91 7.70 -56.38
N LEU A 68 26.28 8.41 -55.31
CA LEU A 68 26.89 9.75 -55.40
C LEU A 68 28.41 9.74 -55.42
N ASN A 69 29.08 8.79 -54.77
CA ASN A 69 30.54 8.80 -54.65
C ASN A 69 31.18 8.49 -56.02
N PRO A 70 32.01 9.40 -56.59
CA PRO A 70 32.64 9.23 -57.90
C PRO A 70 33.40 7.91 -58.06
N SER A 71 33.94 7.37 -56.96
CA SER A 71 34.67 6.09 -56.94
C SER A 71 33.84 4.91 -57.45
N PHE A 72 32.51 4.97 -57.35
CA PHE A 72 31.60 3.90 -57.79
C PHE A 72 30.97 4.17 -59.16
N GLN A 73 31.14 5.36 -59.74
CA GLN A 73 30.46 5.71 -60.99
C GLN A 73 30.95 4.85 -62.16
N ASN A 74 32.22 4.48 -62.18
CA ASN A 74 32.78 3.56 -63.19
C ASN A 74 32.29 2.11 -63.02
N SER A 75 31.89 1.72 -61.81
CA SER A 75 31.41 0.37 -61.51
C SER A 75 29.94 0.17 -61.88
N TYR A 76 29.17 1.25 -61.99
CA TYR A 76 27.73 1.20 -62.26
C TYR A 76 27.35 2.25 -63.29
N GLN A 77 27.22 1.87 -64.56
CA GLN A 77 26.68 2.74 -65.61
C GLN A 77 25.16 2.77 -65.51
N ILE A 78 24.63 3.87 -64.96
CA ILE A 78 23.19 4.10 -64.82
C ILE A 78 22.77 5.08 -65.93
N PRO A 79 21.82 4.73 -66.81
CA PRO A 79 21.34 5.64 -67.84
C PRO A 79 20.76 6.94 -67.28
N PRO A 80 20.72 8.04 -68.06
CA PRO A 80 19.98 9.23 -67.70
C PRO A 80 18.50 8.90 -67.40
N GLY A 81 17.99 9.41 -66.28
CA GLY A 81 16.65 9.09 -65.82
C GLY A 81 16.44 9.40 -64.34
N GLU A 82 15.19 9.24 -63.90
CA GLU A 82 14.79 9.36 -62.51
C GLU A 82 14.31 7.98 -62.01
N TYR A 83 14.87 7.54 -60.88
CA TYR A 83 14.68 6.20 -60.34
C TYR A 83 14.17 6.28 -58.90
N ASN A 84 13.22 5.41 -58.54
CA ASN A 84 12.84 5.21 -57.14
C ASN A 84 13.86 4.34 -56.40
N LYS A 85 13.72 4.21 -55.07
CA LYS A 85 14.67 3.45 -54.25
C LYS A 85 14.72 1.97 -54.62
N GLU A 86 13.59 1.36 -54.97
CA GLU A 86 13.49 -0.05 -55.36
C GLU A 86 14.27 -0.34 -56.65
N GLN A 87 14.16 0.53 -57.65
CA GLN A 87 14.91 0.43 -58.90
C GLN A 87 16.41 0.56 -58.66
N ILE A 88 16.83 1.52 -57.83
CA ILE A 88 18.25 1.71 -57.52
C ILE A 88 18.81 0.57 -56.67
N TYR A 89 18.03 0.06 -55.72
CA TYR A 89 18.41 -1.15 -54.98
C TYR A 89 18.63 -2.34 -55.90
N ALA A 90 17.76 -2.54 -56.90
CA ALA A 90 17.93 -3.60 -57.88
C ALA A 90 19.21 -3.41 -58.72
N ILE A 91 19.50 -2.18 -59.17
CA ILE A 91 20.74 -1.85 -59.91
C ILE A 91 21.99 -2.18 -59.10
N PHE A 92 21.98 -1.94 -57.79
CA PHE A 92 23.12 -2.20 -56.90
C PHE A 92 23.13 -3.59 -56.25
N GLY A 93 22.17 -4.46 -56.56
CA GLY A 93 22.03 -5.80 -55.97
C GLY A 93 21.73 -5.78 -54.45
N ILE A 94 21.01 -4.76 -53.98
CA ILE A 94 20.62 -4.58 -52.57
C ILE A 94 19.28 -5.29 -52.33
N ASN A 95 19.36 -6.58 -52.02
CA ASN A 95 18.17 -7.45 -51.98
C ASN A 95 17.64 -7.71 -50.57
N SER A 96 18.50 -7.68 -49.54
CA SER A 96 18.10 -7.90 -48.13
C SER A 96 17.71 -6.61 -47.42
N ILE A 97 16.84 -6.70 -46.42
CA ILE A 97 16.41 -5.55 -45.63
C ILE A 97 17.57 -4.92 -44.86
N ASP A 98 18.48 -5.73 -44.30
CA ASP A 98 19.64 -5.27 -43.53
C ASP A 98 20.58 -4.35 -44.33
N LYS A 99 20.56 -4.45 -45.67
CA LYS A 99 21.34 -3.58 -46.56
C LYS A 99 20.58 -2.32 -47.01
N LYS A 100 19.28 -2.26 -46.74
CA LYS A 100 18.38 -1.12 -47.05
C LYS A 100 18.19 -0.20 -45.85
N ILE A 101 18.48 -0.68 -44.64
CA ILE A 101 18.35 0.06 -43.39
C ILE A 101 19.73 0.38 -42.79
N VAL A 102 19.74 1.35 -41.88
CA VAL A 102 20.88 1.65 -41.00
C VAL A 102 20.44 1.35 -39.58
N VAL A 103 21.17 0.48 -38.88
CA VAL A 103 20.91 0.18 -37.46
C VAL A 103 21.93 0.93 -36.61
N GLN A 104 21.47 1.71 -35.63
CA GLN A 104 22.33 2.40 -34.67
C GLN A 104 21.99 1.99 -33.24
N GLN A 105 23.04 1.62 -32.51
CA GLN A 105 23.01 1.43 -31.07
C GLN A 105 23.29 2.77 -30.38
N GLN A 106 22.27 3.37 -29.80
CA GLN A 106 22.28 4.70 -29.18
C GLN A 106 23.29 4.85 -28.05
N TRP A 107 23.65 3.75 -27.40
CA TRP A 107 24.70 3.70 -26.38
C TRP A 107 26.12 3.94 -26.92
N GLN A 108 26.34 3.84 -28.23
CA GLN A 108 27.65 4.05 -28.87
C GLN A 108 27.92 5.50 -29.24
N TYR A 109 26.97 6.40 -29.06
CA TYR A 109 27.07 7.78 -29.52
C TYR A 109 26.94 8.73 -28.34
N ASP A 110 27.87 9.65 -28.15
CA ASP A 110 27.77 10.68 -27.11
C ASP A 110 28.32 11.98 -27.68
N ASP A 111 27.46 13.00 -27.83
CA ASP A 111 27.86 14.34 -28.27
C ASP A 111 28.15 15.28 -27.09
N GLY A 112 28.24 14.75 -25.86
CA GLY A 112 28.49 15.52 -24.65
C GLY A 112 27.28 16.32 -24.16
N LYS A 113 26.08 16.06 -24.69
CA LYS A 113 24.82 16.67 -24.24
C LYS A 113 24.14 15.79 -23.17
N ASP A 114 23.38 16.42 -22.28
CA ASP A 114 22.78 15.82 -21.06
C ASP A 114 21.63 14.82 -21.29
N ASN A 115 21.69 13.96 -22.30
CA ASN A 115 20.66 12.92 -22.54
C ASN A 115 21.23 11.54 -22.90
N PHE A 116 22.53 11.30 -22.71
CA PHE A 116 23.17 10.04 -23.11
C PHE A 116 22.52 8.81 -22.48
N LEU A 117 22.41 8.77 -21.14
CA LEU A 117 21.95 7.58 -20.42
C LEU A 117 20.46 7.30 -20.65
N GLU A 118 19.63 8.32 -20.58
CA GLU A 118 18.19 8.21 -20.86
C GLU A 118 17.96 7.76 -22.31
N ARG A 119 18.70 8.31 -23.27
CA ARG A 119 18.59 7.88 -24.67
C ARG A 119 19.01 6.42 -24.85
N ALA A 120 20.12 6.01 -24.23
CA ALA A 120 20.59 4.63 -24.29
C ALA A 120 19.58 3.65 -23.67
N TYR A 121 18.95 4.04 -22.56
CA TYR A 121 17.92 3.26 -21.87
C TYR A 121 16.64 3.12 -22.70
N VAL A 122 16.07 4.24 -23.15
CA VAL A 122 14.76 4.23 -23.84
C VAL A 122 14.85 3.63 -25.25
N TRP A 123 15.92 3.92 -25.98
CA TRP A 123 15.96 3.69 -27.43
C TRP A 123 16.92 2.60 -27.88
N ASN A 124 17.86 2.19 -27.02
CA ASN A 124 18.95 1.25 -27.29
C ASN A 124 19.31 1.06 -28.78
N THR A 125 18.62 0.17 -29.50
CA THR A 125 18.87 -0.12 -30.92
C THR A 125 17.74 0.39 -31.79
N VAL A 126 18.03 1.37 -32.67
CA VAL A 126 17.05 1.92 -33.62
C VAL A 126 17.47 1.69 -35.06
N ALA A 127 16.54 1.24 -35.90
CA ALA A 127 16.72 1.09 -37.34
C ALA A 127 16.16 2.30 -38.11
N PHE A 128 16.81 2.67 -39.21
CA PHE A 128 16.46 3.82 -40.05
C PHE A 128 16.38 3.44 -41.52
N GLN A 129 15.52 4.11 -42.28
CA GLN A 129 15.33 3.91 -43.71
C GLN A 129 15.19 5.24 -44.46
N LEU A 130 15.36 5.20 -45.79
CA LEU A 130 14.99 6.31 -46.66
C LEU A 130 13.48 6.40 -46.84
N VAL A 131 12.95 7.63 -46.83
CA VAL A 131 11.53 7.92 -47.11
C VAL A 131 11.09 7.37 -48.48
N GLY A 132 9.80 7.06 -48.63
CA GLY A 132 9.26 6.46 -49.86
C GLY A 132 9.41 7.33 -51.12
N ASP A 133 9.35 8.66 -50.95
CA ASP A 133 9.36 9.61 -52.07
C ASP A 133 10.74 10.02 -52.56
N VAL A 134 11.81 9.40 -52.04
CA VAL A 134 13.17 9.66 -52.51
C VAL A 134 13.32 9.29 -53.99
N ARG A 135 14.03 10.12 -54.75
CA ARG A 135 14.27 9.90 -56.19
C ARG A 135 15.74 10.11 -56.51
N PHE A 136 16.35 9.14 -57.16
CA PHE A 136 17.73 9.18 -57.61
C PHE A 136 17.76 9.59 -59.07
N VAL A 137 18.47 10.66 -59.39
CA VAL A 137 18.45 11.28 -60.71
C VAL A 137 19.83 11.23 -61.34
N VAL A 138 19.89 10.74 -62.57
CA VAL A 138 21.02 10.88 -63.48
C VAL A 138 20.62 11.84 -64.58
N ASP A 139 21.26 13.01 -64.65
CA ASP A 139 20.95 14.00 -65.69
C ASP A 139 21.51 13.60 -67.06
N SER A 140 21.20 14.38 -68.09
CA SER A 140 21.68 14.13 -69.46
C SER A 140 23.20 14.16 -69.62
N ASN A 141 23.92 14.78 -68.68
CA ASN A 141 25.37 14.88 -68.65
C ASN A 141 26.00 13.76 -67.79
N GLY A 142 25.19 12.89 -67.20
CA GLY A 142 25.63 11.83 -66.30
C GLY A 142 25.85 12.28 -64.86
N ASN A 143 25.53 13.53 -64.51
CA ASN A 143 25.62 14.00 -63.12
C ASN A 143 24.55 13.33 -62.28
N ARG A 144 24.88 13.05 -61.01
CA ARG A 144 24.02 12.31 -60.09
C ARG A 144 23.64 13.17 -58.89
N TYR A 145 22.35 13.21 -58.59
CA TYR A 145 21.80 13.87 -57.41
C TYR A 145 20.52 13.16 -56.96
N ILE A 146 20.08 13.43 -55.73
CA ILE A 146 18.91 12.81 -55.13
C ILE A 146 17.88 13.90 -54.83
N LYS A 147 16.63 13.72 -55.28
CA LYS A 147 15.51 14.59 -54.90
C LYS A 147 14.75 14.01 -53.70
N ASN A 148 14.18 14.91 -52.90
CA ASN A 148 13.32 14.57 -51.76
C ASN A 148 13.96 13.58 -50.79
N LEU A 149 15.26 13.76 -50.52
CA LEU A 149 15.97 12.89 -49.58
C LEU A 149 15.47 13.14 -48.16
N GLY A 150 14.99 12.09 -47.50
CA GLY A 150 14.59 12.11 -46.10
C GLY A 150 14.95 10.78 -45.44
N ILE A 151 15.22 10.83 -44.14
CA ILE A 151 15.56 9.68 -43.30
C ILE A 151 14.51 9.57 -42.21
N THR A 152 13.97 8.37 -42.02
CA THR A 152 12.94 8.08 -41.02
C THR A 152 13.31 6.81 -40.26
N PRO A 153 12.89 6.64 -39.00
CA PRO A 153 12.92 5.34 -38.35
C PRO A 153 12.23 4.28 -39.21
N TYR A 154 12.80 3.09 -39.20
CA TYR A 154 12.23 1.93 -39.84
C TYR A 154 11.07 1.40 -39.01
N SER A 155 9.94 1.16 -39.66
CA SER A 155 8.73 0.58 -39.05
C SER A 155 8.01 -0.23 -40.11
N ASN A 156 7.47 -1.38 -39.70
CA ASN A 156 6.58 -2.23 -40.50
C ASN A 156 5.62 -2.98 -39.56
N ASP A 157 4.63 -3.69 -40.12
CA ASP A 157 3.59 -4.42 -39.35
C ASP A 157 4.13 -5.35 -38.25
N ASN A 158 5.36 -5.85 -38.40
CA ASN A 158 5.99 -6.81 -37.49
C ASN A 158 7.22 -6.24 -36.75
N ASN A 159 7.66 -5.02 -37.05
CA ASN A 159 8.93 -4.48 -36.58
C ASN A 159 8.83 -2.97 -36.34
N ASN A 160 8.03 -2.63 -35.33
CA ASN A 160 7.99 -1.28 -34.78
C ASN A 160 9.03 -1.13 -33.67
N GLU A 161 9.53 0.09 -33.54
CA GLU A 161 10.34 0.47 -32.39
C GLU A 161 9.54 0.26 -31.11
N ASN A 162 10.21 -0.14 -30.05
CA ASN A 162 9.54 -0.48 -28.80
C ASN A 162 10.47 -0.39 -27.59
N PHE A 163 9.85 -0.37 -26.42
CA PHE A 163 10.52 -0.51 -25.14
C PHE A 163 9.95 -1.73 -24.41
N ASP A 164 10.80 -2.72 -24.18
CA ASP A 164 10.43 -3.98 -23.51
C ASP A 164 11.53 -4.53 -22.58
N LEU A 165 12.57 -3.74 -22.30
CA LEU A 165 13.81 -4.19 -21.64
C LEU A 165 14.48 -5.39 -22.33
N VAL A 166 14.21 -5.63 -23.61
CA VAL A 166 14.93 -6.59 -24.45
C VAL A 166 15.82 -5.83 -25.42
N ALA A 167 17.00 -6.37 -25.69
CA ALA A 167 17.95 -5.80 -26.63
C ALA A 167 18.18 -6.72 -27.82
N GLY A 168 18.26 -6.13 -29.02
CA GLY A 168 18.68 -6.83 -30.23
C GLY A 168 20.20 -7.04 -30.34
N ASP A 169 20.98 -6.57 -29.37
CA ASP A 169 22.43 -6.63 -29.32
C ASP A 169 22.95 -7.24 -28.02
N GLY A 170 24.12 -7.88 -28.07
CA GLY A 170 24.65 -8.62 -26.93
C GLY A 170 25.06 -7.76 -25.73
N PHE A 171 25.44 -6.50 -25.93
CA PHE A 171 25.76 -5.61 -24.81
C PHE A 171 24.49 -5.14 -24.10
N GLY A 172 23.48 -4.72 -24.87
CA GLY A 172 22.16 -4.40 -24.34
C GLY A 172 21.56 -5.57 -23.55
N SER A 173 21.67 -6.81 -24.05
CA SER A 173 21.15 -7.98 -23.33
C SER A 173 21.83 -8.18 -21.98
N LEU A 174 23.15 -7.94 -21.90
CA LEU A 174 23.90 -8.02 -20.64
C LEU A 174 23.45 -6.95 -19.65
N VAL A 175 23.26 -5.71 -20.10
CA VAL A 175 22.80 -4.61 -19.25
C VAL A 175 21.38 -4.86 -18.76
N ASN A 176 20.48 -5.29 -19.65
CA ASN A 176 19.09 -5.54 -19.29
C ASN A 176 18.95 -6.70 -18.30
N GLY A 177 19.78 -7.74 -18.38
CA GLY A 177 19.81 -8.81 -17.37
C GLY A 177 20.18 -8.35 -15.95
N VAL A 178 20.75 -7.14 -15.79
CA VAL A 178 20.97 -6.51 -14.48
C VAL A 178 19.85 -5.54 -14.13
N LEU A 179 19.33 -4.79 -15.11
CA LEU A 179 18.32 -3.76 -14.87
C LEU A 179 16.93 -4.35 -14.63
N GLU A 180 16.54 -5.38 -15.37
CA GLU A 180 15.20 -5.97 -15.32
C GLU A 180 14.83 -6.48 -13.92
N PRO A 181 15.66 -7.27 -13.21
CA PRO A 181 15.37 -7.68 -11.82
C PRO A 181 15.24 -6.53 -10.81
N ILE A 182 15.76 -5.34 -11.13
CA ILE A 182 15.69 -4.14 -10.28
C ILE A 182 14.46 -3.29 -10.60
N ILE A 183 14.12 -3.17 -11.88
CA ILE A 183 13.02 -2.33 -12.38
C ILE A 183 11.69 -3.06 -12.30
N ASP A 184 11.70 -4.36 -12.61
CA ASP A 184 10.52 -5.20 -12.72
C ASP A 184 10.75 -6.58 -12.08
N PRO A 185 10.89 -6.62 -10.74
CA PRO A 185 11.14 -7.87 -10.04
C PRO A 185 9.98 -8.87 -10.19
N SER A 186 8.75 -8.42 -10.46
CA SER A 186 7.58 -9.32 -10.60
C SER A 186 7.19 -9.61 -12.05
N GLY A 187 7.91 -9.11 -13.05
CA GLY A 187 7.61 -9.38 -14.47
C GLY A 187 6.29 -8.74 -14.94
N LEU A 188 5.95 -7.56 -14.42
CA LEU A 188 4.79 -6.77 -14.80
C LEU A 188 4.91 -6.13 -16.19
N GLY A 189 6.14 -6.03 -16.67
CA GLY A 189 6.57 -5.33 -17.86
C GLY A 189 5.83 -5.72 -19.12
N LYS A 190 5.38 -4.71 -19.86
CA LYS A 190 4.69 -4.86 -21.14
C LYS A 190 5.49 -4.17 -22.22
N LYS A 191 5.52 -4.79 -23.40
CA LYS A 191 6.07 -4.16 -24.59
C LYS A 191 5.30 -2.87 -24.91
N VAL A 192 5.99 -1.73 -24.82
CA VAL A 192 5.46 -0.44 -25.26
C VAL A 192 5.86 -0.21 -26.71
N THR A 193 4.90 -0.23 -27.61
CA THR A 193 5.13 0.06 -29.03
C THR A 193 5.29 1.56 -29.25
N ILE A 194 6.36 1.96 -29.93
CA ILE A 194 6.65 3.34 -30.27
C ILE A 194 6.30 3.56 -31.74
N VAL A 195 5.29 4.41 -31.99
CA VAL A 195 4.82 4.75 -33.33
C VAL A 195 5.31 6.13 -33.72
N PHE A 196 6.06 6.21 -34.80
CA PHE A 196 6.50 7.48 -35.36
C PHE A 196 5.45 8.04 -36.32
N ASP A 197 4.98 9.27 -36.09
CA ASP A 197 3.98 9.91 -36.93
C ASP A 197 4.45 11.27 -37.51
N GLY A 198 3.63 11.85 -38.39
CA GLY A 198 3.94 13.11 -39.05
C GLY A 198 4.89 12.98 -40.25
N LYS A 199 5.41 14.13 -40.70
CA LYS A 199 6.26 14.24 -41.91
C LYS A 199 7.72 14.50 -41.54
N VAL A 200 8.61 13.84 -42.26
CA VAL A 200 10.06 14.04 -42.19
C VAL A 200 10.45 15.28 -43.01
N GLY A 201 11.47 16.00 -42.56
CA GLY A 201 12.10 17.05 -43.37
C GLY A 201 12.78 16.45 -44.61
N LEU A 202 12.52 17.02 -45.78
CA LEU A 202 13.09 16.55 -47.05
C LEU A 202 14.14 17.53 -47.55
N ASN A 203 15.30 17.03 -47.98
CA ASN A 203 16.20 17.79 -48.82
C ASN A 203 15.71 17.69 -50.28
N PRO A 204 15.28 18.80 -50.91
CA PRO A 204 14.76 18.78 -52.27
C PRO A 204 15.81 18.39 -53.32
N ILE A 205 17.09 18.70 -53.09
CA ILE A 205 18.22 18.37 -53.97
C ILE A 205 19.45 18.07 -53.12
N TYR A 206 19.89 16.82 -53.14
CA TYR A 206 21.04 16.33 -52.41
C TYR A 206 22.11 15.80 -53.38
N GLU A 207 23.27 16.43 -53.37
CA GLU A 207 24.36 16.19 -54.32
C GLU A 207 25.59 15.58 -53.64
N TYR A 208 26.64 15.27 -54.42
CA TYR A 208 27.88 14.73 -53.86
C TYR A 208 28.52 15.67 -52.83
N ALA A 209 28.41 16.98 -53.00
CA ALA A 209 28.92 17.95 -52.02
C ALA A 209 28.22 17.82 -50.66
N ASP A 210 26.92 17.54 -50.65
CA ASP A 210 26.16 17.26 -49.43
C ASP A 210 26.62 15.94 -48.80
N TYR A 211 26.76 14.89 -49.61
CA TYR A 211 27.31 13.61 -49.18
C TYR A 211 28.69 13.72 -48.54
N ALA A 212 29.59 14.50 -49.12
CA ALA A 212 30.92 14.71 -48.55
C ALA A 212 30.87 15.44 -47.20
N ARG A 213 29.91 16.38 -47.01
CA ARG A 213 29.69 17.04 -45.71
C ARG A 213 29.11 16.09 -44.68
N ASP A 214 28.11 15.29 -45.04
CA ASP A 214 27.53 14.27 -44.15
C ASP A 214 28.57 13.22 -43.75
N LEU A 215 29.45 12.82 -44.69
CA LEU A 215 30.51 11.85 -44.43
C LEU A 215 31.58 12.39 -43.48
N SER A 216 31.96 13.66 -43.63
CA SER A 216 32.96 14.30 -42.75
C SER A 216 32.43 14.64 -41.35
N SER A 217 31.11 14.81 -41.22
CA SER A 217 30.42 15.02 -39.94
C SER A 217 29.86 13.73 -39.33
N ARG A 218 30.11 12.58 -39.96
CA ARG A 218 29.58 11.29 -39.54
C ARG A 218 30.08 10.93 -38.14
N ALA A 219 29.15 10.75 -37.20
CA ALA A 219 29.47 10.29 -35.86
C ALA A 219 30.06 8.86 -35.92
N ALA A 220 31.21 8.66 -35.27
CA ALA A 220 31.81 7.35 -35.11
C ALA A 220 31.29 6.68 -33.82
N PRO A 221 31.02 5.37 -33.82
CA PRO A 221 30.66 4.66 -32.60
C PRO A 221 31.85 4.63 -31.63
N ASP A 222 31.60 4.98 -30.38
CA ASP A 222 32.54 4.91 -29.27
C ASP A 222 32.13 3.79 -28.30
N PHE A 223 32.82 2.66 -28.40
CA PHE A 223 32.56 1.49 -27.57
C PHE A 223 33.01 1.66 -26.11
N THR A 224 33.82 2.68 -25.79
CA THR A 224 34.24 2.94 -24.40
C THR A 224 33.10 3.45 -23.53
N LEU A 225 32.03 3.98 -24.15
CA LEU A 225 30.82 4.44 -23.47
C LEU A 225 30.03 3.31 -22.78
N ALA A 226 30.27 2.05 -23.16
CA ALA A 226 29.71 0.88 -22.46
C ALA A 226 30.03 0.90 -20.95
N LEU A 227 31.23 1.34 -20.57
CA LEU A 227 31.64 1.47 -19.16
C LEU A 227 30.85 2.56 -18.41
N LYS A 228 30.46 3.63 -19.11
CA LYS A 228 29.60 4.68 -18.51
C LYS A 228 28.22 4.11 -18.19
N ILE A 229 27.66 3.29 -19.07
CA ILE A 229 26.32 2.69 -18.87
C ILE A 229 26.32 1.70 -17.72
N ALA A 230 27.32 0.83 -17.64
CA ALA A 230 27.40 -0.16 -16.55
C ALA A 230 27.48 0.52 -15.16
N ASN A 231 28.24 1.61 -15.04
CA ASN A 231 28.39 2.33 -13.77
C ASN A 231 27.21 3.27 -13.46
N LEU A 232 26.63 3.91 -14.47
CA LEU A 232 25.55 4.88 -14.28
C LEU A 232 24.15 4.26 -14.31
N GLY A 233 23.97 3.09 -14.92
CA GLY A 233 22.69 2.40 -15.02
C GLY A 233 22.07 2.13 -13.65
N LEU A 234 22.90 1.85 -12.63
CA LEU A 234 22.43 1.70 -11.25
C LEU A 234 21.99 3.03 -10.62
N SER A 235 22.73 4.12 -10.83
CA SER A 235 22.26 5.45 -10.36
C SER A 235 20.95 5.87 -11.02
N PHE A 236 20.69 5.39 -12.24
CA PHE A 236 19.46 5.64 -12.96
C PHE A 236 18.28 4.85 -12.42
N THR A 237 18.47 3.58 -12.03
CA THR A 237 17.41 2.84 -11.33
C THR A 237 17.08 3.46 -9.97
N ASP A 238 18.05 4.07 -9.28
CA ASP A 238 17.76 4.83 -8.05
C ASP A 238 16.90 6.05 -8.31
N LYS A 239 17.14 6.75 -9.43
CA LYS A 239 16.31 7.88 -9.83
C LYS A 239 14.87 7.42 -10.13
N LEU A 240 14.69 6.35 -10.89
CA LEU A 240 13.36 5.78 -11.15
C LEU A 240 12.62 5.44 -9.85
N PHE A 241 13.32 4.85 -8.87
CA PHE A 241 12.76 4.52 -7.57
C PHE A 241 12.41 5.77 -6.74
N GLN A 242 13.29 6.78 -6.72
CA GLN A 242 13.06 8.07 -6.03
C GLN A 242 11.89 8.85 -6.63
N ASP A 243 11.74 8.80 -7.95
CA ASP A 243 10.62 9.40 -8.68
C ASP A 243 9.31 8.61 -8.51
N GLY A 244 9.33 7.49 -7.76
CA GLY A 244 8.17 6.66 -7.45
C GLY A 244 7.80 5.66 -8.55
N ILE A 245 8.57 5.60 -9.64
CA ILE A 245 8.25 4.82 -10.83
C ILE A 245 8.42 3.33 -10.60
N THR A 246 9.45 2.89 -9.87
CA THR A 246 9.68 1.46 -9.56
C THR A 246 9.43 1.15 -8.08
N ARG A 247 8.74 2.06 -7.37
CA ARG A 247 8.50 1.96 -5.94
C ARG A 247 7.19 1.20 -5.66
N THR A 248 7.20 -0.10 -5.98
CA THR A 248 6.09 -1.06 -5.76
C THR A 248 5.90 -1.36 -4.27
N LEU A 249 5.42 -0.36 -3.52
CA LEU A 249 5.18 -0.45 -2.09
C LEU A 249 3.71 -0.15 -1.75
N TYR A 250 3.13 -0.94 -0.85
CA TYR A 250 1.84 -0.67 -0.23
C TYR A 250 2.03 -0.58 1.29
N HIS A 251 1.70 0.57 1.89
CA HIS A 251 1.99 0.89 3.30
C HIS A 251 3.44 0.55 3.74
N ASN A 252 4.43 0.87 2.90
CA ASN A 252 5.86 0.55 3.11
C ASN A 252 6.21 -0.95 3.11
N LYS A 253 5.32 -1.83 2.63
CA LYS A 253 5.61 -3.24 2.36
C LYS A 253 5.84 -3.43 0.85
N PRO A 254 6.89 -4.14 0.42
CA PRO A 254 7.04 -4.55 -0.98
C PRO A 254 5.87 -5.40 -1.45
N ILE A 255 5.48 -5.22 -2.71
CA ILE A 255 4.41 -6.02 -3.33
C ILE A 255 5.03 -7.09 -4.22
N ILE A 256 4.66 -8.34 -4.01
CA ILE A 256 4.89 -9.45 -4.93
C ILE A 256 3.60 -9.69 -5.70
N PHE A 257 3.71 -9.59 -7.02
CA PHE A 257 2.60 -9.79 -7.92
C PHE A 257 2.68 -11.18 -8.57
N GLY A 258 1.63 -12.00 -8.45
CA GLY A 258 1.46 -13.28 -9.17
C GLY A 258 0.98 -13.08 -10.61
N THR A 259 0.33 -14.02 -11.28
CA THR A 259 -0.11 -13.87 -12.68
C THR A 259 -1.61 -14.15 -12.86
N SER A 260 -2.01 -14.72 -14.00
CA SER A 260 -3.38 -15.21 -14.24
C SER A 260 -3.45 -16.73 -14.24
N SER A 261 -2.39 -17.39 -13.78
CA SER A 261 -2.26 -18.84 -13.66
C SER A 261 -2.09 -19.18 -12.17
N GLY A 262 -2.27 -20.45 -11.78
CA GLY A 262 -1.94 -20.86 -10.42
C GLY A 262 -0.43 -20.91 -10.20
N GLU A 263 0.06 -20.23 -9.16
CA GLU A 263 1.45 -20.13 -8.75
C GLU A 263 1.70 -20.59 -7.31
N ALA A 264 2.99 -20.84 -7.00
CA ALA A 264 3.47 -20.92 -5.63
C ALA A 264 4.34 -19.69 -5.35
N ILE A 265 3.84 -18.78 -4.51
CA ILE A 265 4.53 -17.57 -4.08
C ILE A 265 5.03 -17.80 -2.65
N VAL A 266 6.35 -17.77 -2.45
CA VAL A 266 6.96 -18.24 -1.21
C VAL A 266 7.93 -17.21 -0.65
N MET A 267 7.71 -16.82 0.60
CA MET A 267 8.53 -15.88 1.37
C MET A 267 8.75 -14.58 0.58
N THR A 268 9.99 -14.24 0.26
CA THR A 268 10.38 -13.00 -0.42
C THR A 268 10.62 -13.19 -1.92
N GLN A 269 10.38 -14.40 -2.46
CA GLN A 269 10.66 -14.71 -3.86
C GLN A 269 9.47 -14.36 -4.76
N THR A 270 9.73 -13.54 -5.77
CA THR A 270 8.77 -13.21 -6.83
C THR A 270 8.60 -14.36 -7.82
N VAL A 271 7.53 -14.30 -8.65
CA VAL A 271 7.27 -15.29 -9.71
C VAL A 271 8.36 -15.36 -10.79
N THR A 272 9.19 -14.33 -10.93
CA THR A 272 10.35 -14.32 -11.85
C THR A 272 11.62 -14.91 -11.22
N GLY A 273 11.57 -15.25 -9.92
CA GLY A 273 12.69 -15.80 -9.16
C GLY A 273 13.55 -14.76 -8.43
N VAL A 274 13.22 -13.46 -8.52
CA VAL A 274 13.91 -12.40 -7.78
C VAL A 274 13.55 -12.48 -6.29
N ASP A 275 14.56 -12.52 -5.43
CA ASP A 275 14.41 -12.44 -3.98
C ASP A 275 14.43 -10.98 -3.51
N LEU A 276 13.30 -10.52 -2.98
CA LEU A 276 13.14 -9.14 -2.51
C LEU A 276 14.02 -8.82 -1.29
N SER A 277 14.45 -9.80 -0.50
CA SER A 277 15.31 -9.55 0.67
C SER A 277 16.70 -9.03 0.29
N SER A 278 17.20 -9.46 -0.87
CA SER A 278 18.47 -9.02 -1.46
C SER A 278 18.29 -7.97 -2.56
N HIS A 279 17.05 -7.61 -2.87
CA HIS A 279 16.75 -6.62 -3.89
C HIS A 279 17.29 -5.25 -3.49
N ARG A 280 17.99 -4.61 -4.44
CA ARG A 280 18.77 -3.38 -4.24
C ARG A 280 18.04 -2.25 -3.51
N GLN A 281 16.77 -2.03 -3.85
CA GLN A 281 15.97 -0.90 -3.36
C GLN A 281 14.85 -1.34 -2.40
N LEU A 282 14.12 -2.40 -2.74
CA LEU A 282 13.05 -2.98 -1.94
C LEU A 282 13.50 -3.74 -0.69
N GLY A 283 14.74 -4.27 -0.63
CA GLY A 283 15.19 -5.11 0.50
C GLY A 283 15.10 -4.45 1.86
N ALA A 284 15.30 -3.13 1.93
CA ALA A 284 15.18 -2.37 3.18
C ALA A 284 13.74 -2.33 3.75
N TYR A 285 12.73 -2.66 2.94
CA TYR A 285 11.32 -2.63 3.29
C TYR A 285 10.76 -4.00 3.67
N VAL A 286 11.45 -5.10 3.33
CA VAL A 286 11.02 -6.48 3.62
C VAL A 286 10.80 -6.72 5.11
N LYS A 287 11.56 -6.05 5.98
CA LYS A 287 11.38 -6.09 7.44
C LYS A 287 10.01 -5.58 7.92
N ASN A 288 9.27 -4.87 7.06
CA ASN A 288 7.93 -4.39 7.37
C ASN A 288 6.87 -5.42 6.99
N GLY A 289 7.26 -6.57 6.42
CA GLY A 289 6.38 -7.53 5.76
C GLY A 289 6.26 -7.30 4.26
N ILE A 290 5.55 -8.21 3.61
CA ILE A 290 5.30 -8.33 2.17
C ILE A 290 3.79 -8.27 1.92
N VAL A 291 3.44 -7.73 0.76
CA VAL A 291 2.08 -7.80 0.22
C VAL A 291 2.10 -8.76 -0.95
N TYR A 292 1.32 -9.83 -0.86
CA TYR A 292 1.13 -10.84 -1.89
C TYR A 292 -0.17 -10.54 -2.63
N ASP A 293 -0.07 -10.11 -3.89
CA ASP A 293 -1.21 -10.03 -4.81
C ASP A 293 -1.13 -11.22 -5.77
N ALA A 294 -1.73 -12.34 -5.37
CA ALA A 294 -1.59 -13.63 -6.05
C ALA A 294 -2.08 -13.60 -7.51
N GLY A 295 -3.02 -12.70 -7.82
CA GLY A 295 -3.57 -12.58 -9.16
C GLY A 295 -4.69 -13.61 -9.38
N ALA A 296 -5.00 -13.95 -10.62
CA ALA A 296 -6.03 -14.97 -10.85
C ALA A 296 -5.38 -16.34 -10.91
N GLY A 297 -6.02 -17.40 -10.44
CA GLY A 297 -5.36 -18.69 -10.42
C GLY A 297 -5.97 -19.66 -9.44
N SER A 298 -5.21 -20.63 -8.99
CA SER A 298 -5.44 -21.27 -7.70
C SER A 298 -4.06 -21.34 -7.10
N ASP A 299 -3.80 -20.41 -6.20
CA ASP A 299 -2.46 -20.02 -5.79
C ASP A 299 -2.11 -20.60 -4.43
N VAL A 300 -0.81 -20.80 -4.20
CA VAL A 300 -0.28 -21.16 -2.88
C VAL A 300 0.63 -20.02 -2.44
N VAL A 301 0.22 -19.30 -1.40
CA VAL A 301 0.98 -18.20 -0.81
C VAL A 301 1.53 -18.66 0.53
N THR A 302 2.85 -18.58 0.68
CA THR A 302 3.55 -18.76 1.96
C THR A 302 4.24 -17.45 2.34
N GLY A 303 3.83 -16.84 3.45
CA GLY A 303 4.33 -15.57 3.97
C GLY A 303 5.65 -15.65 4.70
N THR A 304 6.04 -14.56 5.36
CA THR A 304 7.24 -14.42 6.19
C THR A 304 6.90 -14.54 7.68
N ASP A 305 7.85 -14.25 8.57
CA ASP A 305 7.57 -14.15 10.01
C ASP A 305 7.19 -12.70 10.44
N ASN A 306 6.93 -11.82 9.48
CA ASN A 306 6.53 -10.44 9.73
C ASN A 306 5.05 -10.29 9.40
N ALA A 307 4.40 -9.25 9.95
CA ALA A 307 3.04 -8.88 9.57
C ALA A 307 2.91 -8.71 8.04
N ASP A 308 2.21 -9.61 7.38
CA ASP A 308 2.07 -9.70 5.93
C ASP A 308 0.62 -9.46 5.49
N ILE A 309 0.43 -9.28 4.19
CA ILE A 309 -0.91 -9.11 3.59
C ILE A 309 -0.99 -9.99 2.36
N ALA A 310 -2.03 -10.81 2.24
CA ALA A 310 -2.32 -11.57 1.04
C ALA A 310 -3.69 -11.24 0.46
N PHE A 311 -3.73 -11.15 -0.86
CA PHE A 311 -4.93 -11.12 -1.68
C PHE A 311 -4.89 -12.32 -2.63
N GLY A 312 -5.73 -13.33 -2.39
CA GLY A 312 -5.89 -14.49 -3.27
C GLY A 312 -6.53 -14.10 -4.61
N ARG A 313 -7.53 -13.21 -4.57
CA ARG A 313 -8.27 -12.69 -5.74
C ARG A 313 -9.17 -13.78 -6.35
N ASP A 314 -9.07 -14.07 -7.65
CA ASP A 314 -9.95 -15.04 -8.31
C ASP A 314 -9.28 -16.41 -8.22
N GLY A 315 -9.86 -17.40 -7.54
CA GLY A 315 -9.22 -18.70 -7.46
C GLY A 315 -9.78 -19.72 -6.50
N ASN A 316 -8.91 -20.60 -6.00
CA ASN A 316 -9.18 -21.48 -4.87
C ASN A 316 -7.83 -21.58 -4.19
N ASP A 317 -7.54 -20.61 -3.35
CA ASP A 317 -6.18 -20.30 -2.94
C ASP A 317 -5.87 -20.93 -1.59
N VAL A 318 -4.58 -21.18 -1.36
CA VAL A 318 -4.04 -21.67 -0.10
C VAL A 318 -3.11 -20.60 0.42
N ILE A 319 -3.51 -19.89 1.46
CA ILE A 319 -2.79 -18.74 2.00
C ILE A 319 -2.36 -19.07 3.43
N ASP A 320 -1.06 -19.18 3.64
CA ASP A 320 -0.41 -19.41 4.92
C ASP A 320 0.65 -18.32 5.14
N LEU A 321 0.33 -17.29 5.93
CA LEU A 321 1.20 -16.12 6.05
C LEU A 321 2.30 -16.23 7.10
N GLY A 322 2.40 -17.37 7.80
CA GLY A 322 3.48 -17.60 8.75
C GLY A 322 3.19 -17.00 10.12
N LEU A 323 4.14 -16.26 10.69
CA LEU A 323 3.99 -15.61 11.99
C LEU A 323 3.74 -14.11 11.81
N GLY A 324 3.11 -13.48 12.79
CA GLY A 324 2.91 -12.04 12.81
C GLY A 324 1.44 -11.67 12.73
N ASP A 325 1.13 -10.38 12.79
CA ASP A 325 -0.24 -9.91 12.71
C ASP A 325 -0.62 -9.73 11.22
N ASP A 326 -1.26 -10.75 10.63
CA ASP A 326 -1.43 -10.83 9.18
C ASP A 326 -2.83 -10.41 8.71
N ILE A 327 -2.95 -10.09 7.42
CA ILE A 327 -4.23 -9.86 6.75
C ILE A 327 -4.38 -10.85 5.59
N LEU A 328 -5.33 -11.76 5.71
CA LEU A 328 -5.64 -12.78 4.71
C LEU A 328 -6.96 -12.45 4.03
N ASP A 329 -6.92 -12.12 2.75
CA ASP A 329 -8.10 -11.89 1.90
C ASP A 329 -8.16 -12.98 0.83
N GLY A 330 -9.06 -13.97 1.00
CA GLY A 330 -9.20 -15.09 0.06
C GLY A 330 -9.62 -14.62 -1.33
N GLY A 331 -10.61 -13.74 -1.38
CA GLY A 331 -11.19 -13.25 -2.62
C GLY A 331 -12.38 -14.07 -3.08
N ASP A 332 -12.49 -14.28 -4.39
CA ASP A 332 -13.52 -15.10 -5.03
C ASP A 332 -12.98 -16.52 -5.17
N GLY A 333 -13.62 -17.51 -4.53
CA GLY A 333 -13.09 -18.86 -4.60
C GLY A 333 -13.52 -19.75 -3.47
N ARG A 334 -12.90 -20.93 -3.35
CA ARG A 334 -12.88 -21.71 -2.11
C ARG A 334 -11.48 -21.65 -1.56
N ASP A 335 -11.25 -20.74 -0.64
CA ASP A 335 -9.90 -20.46 -0.17
C ASP A 335 -9.65 -21.15 1.18
N SER A 336 -8.40 -21.52 1.42
CA SER A 336 -7.90 -22.09 2.68
C SER A 336 -6.93 -21.10 3.32
N LEU A 337 -7.35 -20.49 4.42
CA LEU A 337 -6.62 -19.40 5.09
C LEU A 337 -6.05 -19.89 6.43
N TYR A 338 -4.73 -19.78 6.60
CA TYR A 338 -3.99 -20.20 7.79
C TYR A 338 -3.29 -19.00 8.42
N GLY A 339 -3.76 -18.54 9.60
CA GLY A 339 -3.12 -17.41 10.31
C GLY A 339 -1.98 -17.80 11.24
N ASN A 340 -1.94 -19.06 11.68
CA ASN A 340 -0.95 -19.57 12.63
C ASN A 340 -0.85 -18.78 13.96
N LEU A 341 0.20 -17.99 14.18
CA LEU A 341 0.46 -17.26 15.43
C LEU A 341 0.50 -15.76 15.15
N GLY A 342 -0.21 -14.99 15.96
CA GLY A 342 -0.34 -13.54 15.79
C GLY A 342 -1.79 -13.10 15.90
N PHE A 343 -2.08 -11.82 15.77
CA PHE A 343 -3.46 -11.34 15.66
C PHE A 343 -3.82 -11.18 14.18
N ASP A 344 -4.56 -12.14 13.64
CA ASP A 344 -4.83 -12.18 12.20
C ASP A 344 -6.21 -11.62 11.83
N ILE A 345 -6.29 -11.02 10.65
CA ILE A 345 -7.54 -10.52 10.07
C ILE A 345 -7.88 -11.33 8.82
N TYR A 346 -8.98 -12.06 8.89
CA TYR A 346 -9.49 -12.86 7.78
C TYR A 346 -10.63 -12.12 7.09
N LYS A 347 -10.50 -11.87 5.79
CA LYS A 347 -11.59 -11.37 4.92
C LYS A 347 -12.03 -12.52 4.03
N THR A 348 -13.24 -12.98 4.27
CA THR A 348 -13.76 -14.20 3.65
C THR A 348 -15.12 -14.01 3.03
N ASP A 349 -15.45 -14.95 2.16
CA ASP A 349 -16.81 -15.23 1.73
C ASP A 349 -17.34 -16.52 2.38
N LYS A 350 -18.45 -17.04 1.86
CA LYS A 350 -19.13 -18.23 2.41
C LYS A 350 -18.53 -19.56 1.93
N LEU A 351 -17.53 -19.56 1.08
CA LEU A 351 -16.93 -20.74 0.47
C LEU A 351 -15.59 -21.10 1.11
N ASP A 352 -15.03 -20.18 1.92
CA ASP A 352 -13.72 -20.30 2.50
C ASP A 352 -13.65 -21.20 3.73
N THR A 353 -12.43 -21.62 4.04
CA THR A 353 -12.06 -22.33 5.26
C THR A 353 -10.92 -21.60 5.97
N ILE A 354 -11.09 -21.33 7.26
CA ILE A 354 -10.06 -20.76 8.13
C ILE A 354 -9.52 -21.84 9.06
N GLN A 355 -8.21 -21.85 9.27
CA GLN A 355 -7.58 -22.55 10.37
C GLN A 355 -6.61 -21.62 11.10
N ASP A 356 -6.95 -21.29 12.35
CA ASP A 356 -6.13 -20.44 13.21
C ASP A 356 -5.54 -21.30 14.33
N SER A 357 -4.22 -21.22 14.56
CA SER A 357 -3.54 -22.15 15.47
C SER A 357 -3.47 -21.65 16.91
N ASP A 358 -3.44 -20.33 17.11
CA ASP A 358 -3.47 -19.71 18.44
C ASP A 358 -4.85 -19.12 18.82
N GLY A 359 -5.75 -19.03 17.84
CA GLY A 359 -7.13 -18.57 18.05
C GLY A 359 -7.25 -17.06 18.22
N ARG A 360 -6.22 -16.29 17.88
CA ARG A 360 -6.22 -14.84 18.03
C ARG A 360 -6.45 -14.16 16.69
N GLY A 361 -7.60 -13.53 16.53
CA GLY A 361 -7.84 -12.77 15.33
C GLY A 361 -9.24 -12.23 15.21
N LYS A 362 -9.60 -11.89 13.98
CA LYS A 362 -10.89 -11.31 13.62
C LYS A 362 -11.32 -11.81 12.25
N VAL A 363 -12.55 -12.32 12.17
CA VAL A 363 -13.12 -12.84 10.93
C VAL A 363 -14.18 -11.89 10.38
N PHE A 364 -14.05 -11.53 9.10
CA PHE A 364 -15.05 -10.80 8.33
C PHE A 364 -15.70 -11.72 7.31
N LEU A 365 -17.03 -11.85 7.38
CA LEU A 365 -17.82 -12.48 6.31
C LEU A 365 -18.43 -11.37 5.44
N GLY A 366 -17.84 -11.14 4.26
CA GLY A 366 -18.12 -9.95 3.47
C GLY A 366 -17.66 -8.67 4.18
N LYS A 367 -18.58 -7.78 4.55
CA LYS A 367 -18.26 -6.52 5.24
C LYS A 367 -18.49 -6.57 6.76
N GLU A 368 -18.96 -7.69 7.26
CA GLU A 368 -19.46 -7.83 8.62
C GLU A 368 -18.50 -8.65 9.46
N VAL A 369 -18.25 -8.19 10.68
CA VAL A 369 -17.43 -8.90 11.66
C VAL A 369 -18.24 -10.00 12.32
N LEU A 370 -17.67 -11.19 12.41
CA LEU A 370 -18.23 -12.29 13.19
C LEU A 370 -17.79 -12.14 14.65
N THR A 371 -18.74 -12.07 15.57
CA THR A 371 -18.48 -12.00 17.02
C THR A 371 -19.03 -13.19 17.80
N GLY A 372 -19.83 -14.06 17.15
CA GLY A 372 -20.42 -15.25 17.75
C GLY A 372 -21.92 -15.15 18.01
N GLY A 373 -22.43 -16.05 18.84
CA GLY A 373 -23.87 -16.26 19.00
C GLY A 373 -24.25 -17.05 20.24
N VAL A 374 -25.55 -17.04 20.54
CA VAL A 374 -26.13 -17.71 21.71
C VAL A 374 -26.96 -18.91 21.25
N HIS A 375 -26.86 -20.02 21.97
CA HIS A 375 -27.72 -21.20 21.83
C HIS A 375 -28.96 -21.01 22.70
N SER A 376 -30.15 -20.95 22.10
CA SER A 376 -31.41 -20.94 22.86
C SER A 376 -31.91 -22.37 23.08
N LYS A 377 -32.69 -22.62 24.14
CA LYS A 377 -33.24 -23.96 24.44
C LYS A 377 -34.01 -24.63 23.29
N ASP A 378 -34.63 -23.83 22.43
CA ASP A 378 -35.40 -24.31 21.28
C ASP A 378 -34.54 -24.54 20.02
N ASP A 379 -33.26 -24.16 20.05
CA ASP A 379 -32.35 -24.36 18.94
C ASP A 379 -31.88 -25.83 18.86
N PRO A 380 -31.61 -26.37 17.66
CA PRO A 380 -30.96 -27.66 17.54
C PRO A 380 -29.58 -27.66 18.22
N ALA A 381 -29.17 -28.80 18.76
CA ALA A 381 -27.87 -28.93 19.43
C ALA A 381 -26.71 -28.46 18.54
N GLY A 382 -25.81 -27.66 19.10
CA GLY A 382 -24.68 -27.07 18.39
C GLY A 382 -25.02 -25.91 17.46
N VAL A 383 -26.28 -25.45 17.43
CA VAL A 383 -26.71 -24.29 16.64
C VAL A 383 -26.80 -23.05 17.53
N TYR A 384 -26.13 -21.99 17.13
CA TYR A 384 -26.11 -20.69 17.81
C TYR A 384 -26.51 -19.60 16.81
N LYS A 385 -27.08 -18.50 17.31
CA LYS A 385 -27.47 -17.36 16.47
C LYS A 385 -26.89 -16.08 17.00
N SER A 386 -26.42 -15.20 16.11
CA SER A 386 -25.99 -13.86 16.49
C SER A 386 -27.17 -13.06 17.09
N LYS A 387 -26.86 -12.10 17.96
CA LYS A 387 -27.87 -11.25 18.63
C LYS A 387 -28.79 -10.51 17.66
N ASP A 388 -28.26 -10.12 16.50
CA ASP A 388 -29.00 -9.45 15.41
C ASP A 388 -29.69 -10.44 14.45
N GLY A 389 -29.52 -11.74 14.63
CA GLY A 389 -30.08 -12.81 13.80
C GLY A 389 -29.48 -12.95 12.40
N ARG A 390 -28.42 -12.20 12.06
CA ARG A 390 -27.80 -12.21 10.73
C ARG A 390 -26.90 -13.43 10.49
N PHE A 391 -26.38 -14.04 11.54
CA PHE A 391 -25.47 -15.17 11.47
C PHE A 391 -26.03 -16.37 12.25
N THR A 392 -26.00 -17.54 11.61
CA THR A 392 -26.21 -18.84 12.25
C THR A 392 -24.88 -19.57 12.28
N TYR A 393 -24.51 -20.05 13.46
CA TYR A 393 -23.29 -20.80 13.71
C TYR A 393 -23.66 -22.25 14.03
N VAL A 394 -23.02 -23.21 13.38
CA VAL A 394 -23.26 -24.64 13.59
C VAL A 394 -21.94 -25.31 13.96
N LEU A 395 -21.81 -25.72 15.22
CA LEU A 395 -20.63 -26.40 15.76
C LEU A 395 -20.85 -27.92 15.75
N VAL A 396 -19.99 -28.64 15.02
CA VAL A 396 -19.97 -30.11 15.00
C VAL A 396 -18.54 -30.59 15.27
N GLY A 397 -18.30 -31.11 16.47
CA GLY A 397 -16.94 -31.41 16.92
C GLY A 397 -16.15 -30.13 17.12
N ASP A 398 -15.04 -30.00 16.42
CA ASP A 398 -14.16 -28.82 16.36
C ASP A 398 -14.34 -28.02 15.06
N LYS A 399 -15.41 -28.26 14.30
CA LYS A 399 -15.72 -27.52 13.07
C LYS A 399 -16.90 -26.59 13.27
N LEU A 400 -16.66 -25.29 13.14
CA LEU A 400 -17.70 -24.27 13.17
C LEU A 400 -18.06 -23.84 11.75
N THR A 401 -19.34 -23.97 11.38
CA THR A 401 -19.86 -23.50 10.08
C THR A 401 -20.74 -22.28 10.28
N VAL A 402 -20.49 -21.20 9.54
CA VAL A 402 -21.25 -19.94 9.60
C VAL A 402 -22.14 -19.82 8.36
N ASN A 403 -23.43 -19.59 8.56
CA ASN A 403 -24.45 -19.44 7.50
C ASN A 403 -24.43 -20.58 6.45
N ASN A 404 -24.15 -21.82 6.87
CA ASN A 404 -24.01 -23.00 6.02
C ASN A 404 -22.94 -22.88 4.91
N GLY A 405 -21.93 -22.05 5.14
CA GLY A 405 -20.89 -21.75 4.16
C GLY A 405 -19.51 -21.74 4.78
N LEU A 406 -19.08 -20.57 5.26
CA LEU A 406 -17.75 -20.34 5.82
C LEU A 406 -17.46 -21.37 6.91
N VAL A 407 -16.29 -22.00 6.83
CA VAL A 407 -15.83 -23.01 7.79
C VAL A 407 -14.68 -22.46 8.61
N ILE A 408 -14.73 -22.64 9.93
CA ILE A 408 -13.59 -22.47 10.82
C ILE A 408 -13.26 -23.85 11.37
N ASP A 409 -12.13 -24.39 10.92
CA ASP A 409 -11.65 -25.72 11.28
C ASP A 409 -10.80 -25.65 12.55
N LYS A 410 -10.88 -26.71 13.39
CA LYS A 410 -10.22 -26.76 14.70
C LYS A 410 -10.63 -25.62 15.65
N TYR A 411 -11.85 -25.12 15.49
CA TYR A 411 -12.45 -24.10 16.31
C TYR A 411 -12.44 -24.50 17.80
N LYS A 412 -11.96 -23.61 18.65
CA LYS A 412 -12.28 -23.58 20.08
C LYS A 412 -13.04 -22.31 20.38
N ASN A 413 -13.82 -22.32 21.46
CA ASN A 413 -14.56 -21.12 21.83
C ASN A 413 -13.61 -19.93 22.01
N HIS A 414 -13.98 -18.76 21.51
CA HIS A 414 -13.16 -17.55 21.41
C HIS A 414 -12.22 -17.47 20.18
N ASP A 415 -12.11 -18.50 19.34
CA ASP A 415 -11.18 -18.54 18.19
C ASP A 415 -11.89 -18.21 16.85
N PRO A 416 -11.35 -17.34 15.97
CA PRO A 416 -10.59 -16.12 16.23
C PRO A 416 -11.56 -14.96 16.49
N GLY A 417 -11.84 -14.70 17.77
CA GLY A 417 -12.74 -13.62 18.21
C GLY A 417 -14.23 -13.95 18.11
N ILE A 418 -14.59 -15.23 17.97
CA ILE A 418 -15.99 -15.69 17.89
C ILE A 418 -16.38 -16.36 19.21
N HIS A 419 -17.44 -15.86 19.85
CA HIS A 419 -17.89 -16.30 21.16
C HIS A 419 -19.23 -17.04 21.06
N LEU A 420 -19.22 -18.35 21.27
CA LEU A 420 -20.43 -19.15 21.38
C LEU A 420 -20.79 -19.32 22.85
N LEU A 421 -22.01 -18.93 23.18
CA LEU A 421 -22.54 -18.98 24.54
C LEU A 421 -23.73 -19.95 24.58
N GLU A 422 -23.74 -20.85 25.56
CA GLU A 422 -24.95 -21.59 25.92
C GLU A 422 -25.96 -20.63 26.57
N GLU A 423 -27.25 -20.95 26.50
CA GLU A 423 -28.34 -20.15 27.06
C GLU A 423 -27.96 -19.56 28.43
N ASP A 424 -28.09 -18.24 28.58
CA ASP A 424 -27.92 -17.56 29.86
C ASP A 424 -28.78 -18.28 30.92
N PRO A 425 -28.27 -18.63 32.12
CA PRO A 425 -29.16 -18.94 33.23
C PRO A 425 -30.20 -17.81 33.34
N PRO A 426 -31.46 -18.09 33.74
CA PRO A 426 -32.48 -17.06 33.78
C PRO A 426 -31.93 -15.85 34.53
N LEU A 427 -31.84 -14.73 33.81
CA LEU A 427 -31.39 -13.49 34.41
C LEU A 427 -32.18 -13.31 35.72
N PRO A 428 -31.54 -13.01 36.87
CA PRO A 428 -32.26 -12.29 37.91
C PRO A 428 -32.96 -11.11 37.23
N PRO A 429 -34.18 -10.71 37.67
CA PRO A 429 -34.97 -9.69 36.96
C PRO A 429 -34.04 -8.58 36.51
N GLY A 430 -33.91 -8.43 35.19
CA GLY A 430 -32.83 -7.65 34.59
C GLY A 430 -32.81 -6.22 35.14
N PRO A 431 -31.68 -5.50 34.99
CA PRO A 431 -31.61 -4.10 35.35
C PRO A 431 -32.78 -3.36 34.70
N ASN A 432 -33.38 -2.48 35.49
CA ASN A 432 -34.51 -1.68 35.08
C ASN A 432 -34.12 -0.85 33.86
N MET A 433 -34.53 -1.29 32.66
CA MET A 433 -34.45 -0.55 31.39
C MET A 433 -35.44 0.63 31.37
N GLY A 434 -35.43 1.42 32.43
CA GLY A 434 -36.07 2.72 32.48
C GLY A 434 -35.41 3.68 31.48
N LYS A 435 -35.79 4.96 31.56
CA LYS A 435 -35.10 6.01 30.80
C LYS A 435 -33.58 5.91 31.03
N ALA A 436 -32.80 6.29 30.00
CA ALA A 436 -31.33 6.37 30.02
C ALA A 436 -30.79 6.50 31.44
N GLU A 437 -29.96 5.55 31.84
CA GLU A 437 -29.46 5.44 33.22
C GLU A 437 -28.90 6.79 33.68
N PRO A 438 -29.15 7.19 34.94
CA PRO A 438 -28.58 8.41 35.46
C PRO A 438 -27.06 8.32 35.31
N ILE A 439 -26.48 9.30 34.61
CA ILE A 439 -25.03 9.45 34.49
C ILE A 439 -24.45 9.38 35.91
N THR A 440 -23.73 8.30 36.21
CA THR A 440 -23.01 8.17 37.46
C THR A 440 -21.69 8.92 37.30
N SER A 441 -21.39 9.76 38.27
CA SER A 441 -20.22 10.63 38.22
C SER A 441 -19.51 10.56 39.57
N PRO A 442 -18.27 10.08 39.61
CA PRO A 442 -17.47 10.12 40.82
C PRO A 442 -17.01 11.56 41.12
N ILE A 443 -16.55 11.79 42.33
CA ILE A 443 -15.74 12.95 42.70
C ILE A 443 -14.28 12.58 42.43
N VAL A 444 -13.64 13.40 41.60
CA VAL A 444 -12.19 13.36 41.37
C VAL A 444 -11.54 14.49 42.16
N ILE A 445 -10.38 14.21 42.74
CA ILE A 445 -9.54 15.17 43.44
C ILE A 445 -8.30 15.40 42.60
N ASP A 446 -8.11 16.65 42.19
CA ASP A 446 -6.87 17.21 41.65
C ASP A 446 -5.75 17.07 42.70
N LEU A 447 -4.72 16.27 42.45
CA LEU A 447 -3.67 15.97 43.44
C LEU A 447 -2.38 16.78 43.27
N ASP A 448 -2.14 17.38 42.10
CA ASP A 448 -0.90 18.08 41.77
C ASP A 448 -1.08 19.61 41.61
N GLY A 449 -2.33 20.06 41.56
CA GLY A 449 -2.77 21.45 41.58
C GLY A 449 -2.84 22.11 40.20
N ASP A 450 -2.90 21.34 39.12
CA ASP A 450 -3.01 21.87 37.76
C ASP A 450 -4.40 21.76 37.12
N GLY A 451 -5.32 21.04 37.77
CA GLY A 451 -6.69 20.84 37.37
C GLY A 451 -7.13 19.40 37.57
N VAL A 452 -8.38 19.08 37.24
CA VAL A 452 -8.80 17.68 37.13
C VAL A 452 -8.54 17.22 35.70
N GLU A 453 -7.80 16.14 35.55
CA GLU A 453 -7.42 15.53 34.30
C GLU A 453 -8.07 14.15 34.13
N THR A 454 -8.39 13.84 32.88
CA THR A 454 -9.04 12.58 32.51
C THR A 454 -8.42 12.03 31.24
N VAL A 455 -8.59 10.74 31.00
CA VAL A 455 -8.30 10.11 29.71
C VAL A 455 -9.60 9.79 28.98
N GLY A 456 -9.56 9.81 27.65
CA GLY A 456 -10.71 9.42 26.83
C GLY A 456 -11.01 7.92 26.92
N ILE A 457 -12.12 7.49 26.32
CA ILE A 457 -12.53 6.08 26.31
C ILE A 457 -11.40 5.21 25.77
N GLY A 458 -10.88 4.31 26.61
CA GLY A 458 -9.65 3.55 26.37
C GLY A 458 -9.75 2.09 26.79
N ALA A 459 -8.63 1.49 27.19
CA ALA A 459 -8.54 0.07 27.57
C ALA A 459 -8.85 -0.19 29.06
N HIS A 460 -9.66 0.67 29.69
CA HIS A 460 -10.13 0.57 31.08
C HIS A 460 -11.62 0.21 31.12
N TYR A 461 -11.97 -0.68 32.05
CA TYR A 461 -13.32 -1.19 32.21
C TYR A 461 -13.73 -1.09 33.67
N PHE A 462 -14.90 -0.51 33.96
CA PHE A 462 -15.37 -0.36 35.33
C PHE A 462 -16.89 -0.40 35.41
N ASP A 463 -17.42 -1.05 36.45
CA ASP A 463 -18.87 -1.12 36.73
C ASP A 463 -19.29 0.16 37.46
N HIS A 464 -19.63 1.24 36.74
CA HIS A 464 -19.94 2.54 37.36
C HIS A 464 -21.30 2.61 38.05
N ASN A 465 -22.24 1.72 37.72
CA ASN A 465 -23.63 1.75 38.22
C ASN A 465 -23.92 0.65 39.26
N LYS A 466 -22.96 -0.26 39.50
CA LYS A 466 -23.07 -1.44 40.37
C LYS A 466 -24.12 -2.44 39.88
N ASP A 467 -24.20 -2.68 38.59
CA ASP A 467 -25.11 -3.68 38.02
C ASP A 467 -24.46 -5.06 37.82
N GLY A 468 -23.14 -5.17 38.06
CA GLY A 468 -22.35 -6.38 37.93
C GLY A 468 -21.67 -6.56 36.58
N LEU A 469 -21.76 -5.59 35.67
CA LEU A 469 -21.06 -5.55 34.39
C LEU A 469 -20.05 -4.41 34.39
N GLN A 470 -18.85 -4.66 33.86
CA GLN A 470 -17.86 -3.61 33.65
C GLN A 470 -17.97 -3.07 32.22
N GLU A 471 -18.16 -1.76 32.08
CA GLU A 471 -18.21 -1.10 30.78
C GLU A 471 -16.89 -0.44 30.44
N GLN A 472 -16.58 -0.41 29.13
CA GLN A 472 -15.55 0.46 28.61
C GLN A 472 -15.97 1.92 28.88
N THR A 473 -15.17 2.60 29.69
CA THR A 473 -15.49 3.95 30.18
C THR A 473 -14.40 4.93 29.78
N ALA A 474 -14.55 6.20 30.10
CA ALA A 474 -13.45 7.15 30.19
C ALA A 474 -12.99 7.22 31.64
N TRP A 475 -11.75 7.64 31.89
CA TRP A 475 -11.13 7.43 33.20
C TRP A 475 -10.43 8.67 33.75
N VAL A 476 -10.14 8.67 35.05
CA VAL A 476 -9.29 9.69 35.69
C VAL A 476 -7.85 9.55 35.18
N GLY A 477 -7.12 10.65 35.05
CA GLY A 477 -5.68 10.62 34.72
C GLY A 477 -4.85 10.05 35.88
N ALA A 478 -3.68 9.49 35.57
CA ALA A 478 -2.81 8.84 36.56
C ALA A 478 -2.24 9.77 37.67
N ASP A 479 -2.32 11.08 37.47
CA ASP A 479 -1.92 12.13 38.42
C ASP A 479 -2.96 12.34 39.53
N ASP A 480 -4.24 12.11 39.21
CA ASP A 480 -5.40 12.47 40.01
C ASP A 480 -6.05 11.29 40.74
N GLY A 481 -6.89 11.58 41.73
CA GLY A 481 -7.49 10.57 42.60
C GLY A 481 -9.01 10.53 42.57
N LEU A 482 -9.59 9.35 42.38
CA LEU A 482 -11.01 9.11 42.67
C LEU A 482 -11.24 9.12 44.18
N LEU A 483 -12.24 9.86 44.66
CA LEU A 483 -12.68 9.76 46.05
C LEU A 483 -13.51 8.49 46.21
N VAL A 484 -13.12 7.62 47.13
CA VAL A 484 -13.73 6.29 47.30
C VAL A 484 -13.97 5.95 48.76
N ARG A 485 -14.83 4.96 48.98
CA ARG A 485 -15.09 4.33 50.27
C ARG A 485 -15.32 2.84 50.05
N ASP A 486 -14.41 2.03 50.55
CA ASP A 486 -14.59 0.58 50.62
C ASP A 486 -15.73 0.27 51.61
N LEU A 487 -16.87 -0.15 51.08
CA LEU A 487 -18.08 -0.40 51.88
C LEU A 487 -18.13 -1.84 52.38
N ASN A 488 -17.38 -2.73 51.76
CA ASN A 488 -17.44 -4.16 52.00
C ASN A 488 -16.24 -4.67 52.83
N GLY A 489 -15.16 -3.89 52.90
CA GLY A 489 -13.96 -4.11 53.71
C GLY A 489 -12.94 -5.08 53.08
N ASP A 490 -12.99 -5.33 51.78
CA ASP A 490 -12.08 -6.24 51.07
C ASP A 490 -10.79 -5.57 50.58
N GLY A 491 -10.68 -4.24 50.72
CA GLY A 491 -9.52 -3.46 50.27
C GLY A 491 -9.47 -3.25 48.76
N GLN A 492 -10.55 -3.51 48.03
CA GLN A 492 -10.66 -3.28 46.59
C GLN A 492 -11.83 -2.34 46.29
N ILE A 493 -11.66 -1.48 45.28
CA ILE A 493 -12.74 -0.67 44.73
C ILE A 493 -13.09 -1.26 43.37
N ASN A 494 -14.18 -2.02 43.31
CA ASN A 494 -14.50 -2.82 42.12
C ASN A 494 -15.83 -2.43 41.45
N ASN A 495 -16.59 -1.49 42.03
CA ASN A 495 -17.83 -0.98 41.47
C ASN A 495 -18.13 0.46 41.92
N GLY A 496 -19.05 1.12 41.21
CA GLY A 496 -19.44 2.51 41.42
C GLY A 496 -20.26 2.77 42.68
N GLY A 497 -20.64 1.73 43.43
CA GLY A 497 -21.18 1.90 44.78
C GLY A 497 -20.11 2.25 45.82
N GLU A 498 -18.83 2.05 45.48
CA GLU A 498 -17.68 2.37 46.33
C GLU A 498 -16.93 3.63 45.84
N LEU A 499 -17.27 4.13 44.65
CA LEU A 499 -16.92 5.48 44.23
C LEU A 499 -17.82 6.50 44.94
N PHE A 500 -17.21 7.53 45.50
CA PHE A 500 -17.94 8.64 46.11
C PHE A 500 -18.41 9.58 44.99
N GLY A 501 -19.73 9.81 44.87
CA GLY A 501 -20.29 10.46 43.69
C GLY A 501 -21.81 10.51 43.67
N SER A 502 -22.42 10.65 42.48
CA SER A 502 -23.88 10.68 42.33
C SER A 502 -24.58 9.37 42.67
N ASN A 503 -23.83 8.25 42.78
CA ASN A 503 -24.35 6.95 43.21
C ASN A 503 -24.24 6.73 44.74
N THR A 504 -23.64 7.66 45.48
CA THR A 504 -23.48 7.54 46.93
C THR A 504 -24.79 7.84 47.66
N LEU A 505 -25.18 6.97 48.59
CA LEU A 505 -26.30 7.21 49.49
C LEU A 505 -25.91 8.27 50.54
N ALA A 506 -26.83 9.18 50.83
CA ALA A 506 -26.71 10.11 51.93
C ALA A 506 -26.67 9.39 53.29
N ALA A 507 -26.25 10.06 54.36
CA ALA A 507 -26.13 9.47 55.69
C ALA A 507 -27.43 8.85 56.25
N ASP A 508 -28.60 9.29 55.77
CA ASP A 508 -29.91 8.74 56.13
C ASP A 508 -30.36 7.56 55.24
N GLY A 509 -29.50 7.14 54.30
CA GLY A 509 -29.75 6.06 53.33
C GLY A 509 -30.55 6.48 52.10
N SER A 510 -30.88 7.77 51.95
CA SER A 510 -31.57 8.28 50.76
C SER A 510 -30.60 8.53 49.59
N ALA A 511 -31.11 8.50 48.36
CA ALA A 511 -30.30 8.85 47.19
C ALA A 511 -29.99 10.36 47.16
N ALA A 512 -28.72 10.73 47.04
CA ALA A 512 -28.30 12.12 46.90
C ALA A 512 -28.51 12.63 45.47
N VAL A 513 -28.71 13.95 45.32
CA VAL A 513 -28.89 14.58 43.99
C VAL A 513 -27.58 14.63 43.18
N ASN A 514 -26.43 14.72 43.88
CA ASN A 514 -25.08 14.64 43.31
C ASN A 514 -24.07 14.28 44.42
N GLY A 515 -22.80 14.03 44.06
CA GLY A 515 -21.75 13.64 45.00
C GLY A 515 -21.47 14.68 46.11
N PHE A 516 -21.52 15.97 45.80
CA PHE A 516 -21.32 17.02 46.81
C PHE A 516 -22.47 17.11 47.83
N ARG A 517 -23.71 16.81 47.40
CA ARG A 517 -24.86 16.67 48.31
C ARG A 517 -24.76 15.41 49.15
N ALA A 518 -24.19 14.34 48.61
CA ALA A 518 -23.86 13.15 49.41
C ALA A 518 -22.83 13.53 50.48
N LEU A 519 -21.72 14.19 50.12
CA LEU A 519 -20.73 14.71 51.09
C LEU A 519 -21.37 15.58 52.17
N ALA A 520 -22.20 16.57 51.80
CA ALA A 520 -22.87 17.44 52.75
C ALA A 520 -23.75 16.70 53.78
N SER A 521 -24.23 15.50 53.46
CA SER A 521 -25.03 14.70 54.40
C SER A 521 -24.20 14.01 55.49
N PHE A 522 -22.88 13.89 55.27
CA PHE A 522 -21.94 13.28 56.21
C PHE A 522 -21.13 14.30 57.03
N ASP A 523 -21.40 15.59 56.85
CA ASP A 523 -20.88 16.68 57.68
C ASP A 523 -21.63 16.65 59.03
N ASP A 524 -21.01 16.01 60.02
CA ASP A 524 -21.60 15.74 61.34
C ASP A 524 -21.80 17.03 62.13
N ASN A 525 -20.97 18.05 61.87
CA ASN A 525 -20.91 19.29 62.65
C ASN A 525 -21.57 20.50 61.94
N GLY A 526 -21.85 20.38 60.64
CA GLY A 526 -22.55 21.35 59.80
C GLY A 526 -21.73 22.57 59.41
N ASP A 527 -20.39 22.49 59.38
CA ASP A 527 -19.50 23.62 59.06
C ASP A 527 -19.14 23.72 57.57
N GLY A 528 -19.69 22.84 56.73
CA GLY A 528 -19.61 22.91 55.28
C GLY A 528 -18.40 22.19 54.68
N LYS A 529 -17.72 21.36 55.46
CA LYS A 529 -16.59 20.54 55.02
C LYS A 529 -16.66 19.14 55.65
N ILE A 530 -15.99 18.20 55.01
CA ILE A 530 -15.70 16.87 55.56
C ILE A 530 -14.24 16.89 56.01
N ASP A 531 -14.03 16.88 57.33
CA ASP A 531 -12.71 16.87 57.96
C ASP A 531 -12.63 15.91 59.16
N ALA A 532 -11.53 15.91 59.90
CA ALA A 532 -11.32 15.01 61.04
C ALA A 532 -12.35 15.15 62.19
N ALA A 533 -13.23 16.16 62.16
CA ALA A 533 -14.37 16.26 63.06
C ALA A 533 -15.58 15.41 62.63
N ASP A 534 -15.58 14.88 61.40
CA ASP A 534 -16.65 14.07 60.83
C ASP A 534 -16.29 12.58 60.80
N LYS A 535 -17.22 11.73 61.22
CA LYS A 535 -16.96 10.28 61.33
C LYS A 535 -16.56 9.62 60.00
N ILE A 536 -17.04 10.15 58.88
CA ILE A 536 -16.74 9.58 57.56
C ILE A 536 -15.29 9.83 57.11
N PHE A 537 -14.60 10.83 57.66
CA PHE A 537 -13.32 11.27 57.13
C PHE A 537 -12.25 10.17 57.17
N ASP A 538 -12.23 9.37 58.25
CA ASP A 538 -11.31 8.25 58.40
C ASP A 538 -11.65 7.04 57.52
N ASP A 539 -12.89 6.97 56.98
CA ASP A 539 -13.35 5.91 56.08
C ASP A 539 -13.02 6.23 54.61
N LEU A 540 -12.87 7.51 54.26
CA LEU A 540 -12.60 7.92 52.88
C LEU A 540 -11.16 7.58 52.48
N ARG A 541 -11.00 7.20 51.21
CA ARG A 541 -9.72 6.98 50.55
C ARG A 541 -9.68 7.72 49.22
N LEU A 542 -8.47 7.86 48.68
CA LEU A 542 -8.23 8.23 47.30
C LEU A 542 -7.69 7.01 46.58
N TRP A 543 -8.28 6.71 45.43
CA TRP A 543 -7.75 5.74 44.48
C TRP A 543 -7.08 6.50 43.33
N ARG A 544 -5.75 6.41 43.30
CA ARG A 544 -4.95 6.90 42.18
C ARG A 544 -4.48 5.69 41.38
N ASP A 545 -5.22 5.42 40.32
CA ASP A 545 -4.93 4.37 39.35
C ASP A 545 -3.74 4.80 38.50
N ALA A 546 -2.56 4.27 38.81
CA ALA A 546 -1.29 4.75 38.24
C ALA A 546 -0.99 4.13 36.87
N ASN A 547 -1.63 2.99 36.55
CA ASN A 547 -1.47 2.27 35.29
C ASN A 547 -2.68 2.46 34.36
N GLU A 548 -3.74 3.11 34.84
CA GLU A 548 -4.99 3.45 34.14
C GLU A 548 -5.74 2.22 33.63
N ASP A 549 -5.69 1.11 34.36
CA ASP A 549 -6.31 -0.16 33.96
C ASP A 549 -7.72 -0.39 34.55
N GLY A 550 -8.17 0.46 35.47
CA GLY A 550 -9.48 0.38 36.11
C GLY A 550 -9.60 -0.68 37.20
N ALA A 551 -8.49 -1.26 37.66
CA ALA A 551 -8.44 -2.19 38.79
C ALA A 551 -7.65 -1.59 39.97
N THR A 552 -8.12 -1.85 41.19
CA THR A 552 -7.37 -1.39 42.38
C THR A 552 -6.16 -2.28 42.62
N ASP A 553 -4.96 -1.74 42.40
CA ASP A 553 -3.69 -2.43 42.68
C ASP A 553 -3.10 -2.10 44.07
N ASP A 554 -2.16 -2.96 44.50
CA ASP A 554 -1.39 -2.76 45.73
C ASP A 554 -0.63 -1.43 45.69
N GLY A 555 -1.04 -0.48 46.54
CA GLY A 555 -0.40 0.83 46.69
C GLY A 555 -1.13 1.98 46.01
N GLU A 556 -2.25 1.73 45.35
CA GLU A 556 -3.05 2.77 44.68
C GLU A 556 -4.09 3.44 45.58
N LEU A 557 -4.46 2.78 46.67
CA LEU A 557 -5.32 3.36 47.71
C LEU A 557 -4.50 4.09 48.77
N MET A 558 -4.86 5.34 49.03
CA MET A 558 -4.29 6.14 50.12
C MET A 558 -5.36 6.86 50.94
N THR A 559 -5.05 7.15 52.19
CA THR A 559 -5.88 8.00 53.05
C THR A 559 -5.79 9.47 52.62
N LEU A 560 -6.82 10.26 52.92
CA LEU A 560 -6.80 11.71 52.66
C LEU A 560 -5.60 12.39 53.35
N ALA A 561 -5.28 11.95 54.57
CA ALA A 561 -4.12 12.45 55.30
C ALA A 561 -2.78 12.12 54.62
N GLN A 562 -2.64 10.96 53.98
CA GLN A 562 -1.45 10.61 53.19
C GLN A 562 -1.30 11.47 51.93
N ALA A 563 -2.43 11.86 51.31
CA ALA A 563 -2.45 12.82 50.20
C ALA A 563 -2.31 14.28 50.66
N GLY A 564 -2.24 14.54 51.97
CA GLY A 564 -2.12 15.90 52.53
C GLY A 564 -3.43 16.69 52.58
N ILE A 565 -4.57 16.05 52.28
CA ILE A 565 -5.90 16.66 52.28
C ILE A 565 -6.41 16.72 53.72
N LYS A 566 -6.75 17.93 54.18
CA LYS A 566 -7.21 18.18 55.55
C LYS A 566 -8.72 18.26 55.68
N ALA A 567 -9.39 18.68 54.61
CA ALA A 567 -10.82 18.84 54.56
C ALA A 567 -11.28 18.79 53.09
N ILE A 568 -12.52 18.40 52.82
CA ILE A 568 -13.15 18.51 51.49
C ILE A 568 -14.38 19.41 51.64
N ASN A 569 -14.48 20.50 50.88
CA ASN A 569 -15.66 21.37 50.96
C ASN A 569 -16.90 20.68 50.36
N THR A 570 -18.05 20.82 51.02
CA THR A 570 -19.31 20.21 50.56
C THR A 570 -20.13 21.15 49.67
N ALA A 571 -19.81 22.45 49.70
CA ALA A 571 -20.32 23.43 48.74
C ALA A 571 -19.68 23.22 47.36
N TYR A 572 -20.42 23.51 46.29
CA TYR A 572 -19.95 23.34 44.91
C TYR A 572 -20.53 24.44 44.00
N THR A 573 -19.93 24.57 42.82
CA THR A 573 -20.44 25.38 41.70
C THR A 573 -20.65 24.49 40.48
N ASP A 574 -21.77 24.66 39.77
CA ASP A 574 -22.00 23.98 38.51
C ASP A 574 -21.09 24.56 37.42
N THR A 575 -20.29 23.71 36.78
CA THR A 575 -19.35 24.07 35.72
C THR A 575 -19.85 23.63 34.35
N ASN A 576 -20.30 22.36 34.25
CA ASN A 576 -20.75 21.71 33.01
C ASN A 576 -19.81 21.94 31.81
N SER A 577 -18.50 21.88 32.06
CA SER A 577 -17.46 22.05 31.03
C SER A 577 -16.97 20.70 30.53
N LEU A 578 -16.53 20.66 29.27
CA LEU A 578 -15.83 19.51 28.70
C LEU A 578 -14.32 19.75 28.76
N ASP A 579 -13.55 18.71 29.07
CA ASP A 579 -12.09 18.73 28.94
C ASP A 579 -11.63 18.37 27.50
N ALA A 580 -10.31 18.24 27.31
CA ALA A 580 -9.70 17.94 26.02
C ALA A 580 -10.09 16.56 25.46
N ASN A 581 -10.51 15.62 26.32
CA ASN A 581 -10.88 14.25 25.98
C ASN A 581 -12.40 14.09 25.79
N GLY A 582 -13.17 15.16 25.99
CA GLY A 582 -14.62 15.16 25.84
C GLY A 582 -15.37 14.65 27.07
N ASN A 583 -14.69 14.52 28.22
CA ASN A 583 -15.30 14.15 29.48
C ASN A 583 -15.87 15.40 30.18
N THR A 584 -16.95 15.24 30.93
CA THR A 584 -17.69 16.36 31.53
C THR A 584 -17.29 16.57 32.99
N LEU A 585 -16.77 17.75 33.30
CA LEU A 585 -16.69 18.26 34.67
C LEU A 585 -18.02 18.97 35.01
N GLY A 586 -18.92 18.26 35.69
CA GLY A 586 -20.26 18.74 36.00
C GLY A 586 -20.31 19.82 37.09
N GLN A 587 -19.63 19.56 38.21
CA GLN A 587 -19.54 20.44 39.37
C GLN A 587 -18.11 20.50 39.88
N ALA A 588 -17.73 21.66 40.43
CA ALA A 588 -16.40 21.86 41.02
C ALA A 588 -16.50 22.43 42.43
N SER A 589 -15.52 22.08 43.27
CA SER A 589 -15.29 22.66 44.59
C SER A 589 -13.77 22.79 44.81
N GLY A 590 -13.38 23.35 45.94
CA GLY A 590 -11.98 23.38 46.38
C GLY A 590 -11.77 22.60 47.66
N TYR A 591 -10.53 22.29 47.99
CA TYR A 591 -10.15 21.72 49.28
C TYR A 591 -8.89 22.45 49.82
N PRO A 592 -8.82 22.73 51.14
CA PRO A 592 -7.72 23.50 51.76
C PRO A 592 -6.50 22.69 52.24
#